data_AF-A0A927RYN2-F1
#
_entry.id   AF-A0A927RYN2-F1
#
_cell.length_a   1.000
_cell.length_b   1.000
_cell.length_c   1.000
_cell.angle_alpha   90.00
_cell.angle_beta   90.00
_cell.angle_gamma   90.00
#
_symmetry.space_group_name_H-M   'P 1'
#
loop_
_entity.id
_entity.type
_entity.pdbx_description
1 polymer ?
#
loop_
_entity_poly.entity_id
_entity_poly.type
_entity_poly.pdbx_seq_one_letter_code
_entity_poly.pdbx_strand_id
1 'polypeptide(L)'
;MQKFFRRCLIILVISILASANISPALAASISVKVNTNTKVYCSPSTSSASLPMKKGLKLKLTAVSGNWAQVKYNGVTGYCNLAHLNTTSRYPGYTSKKTYIYKSASTGSSKIAVSANTKVYVIGKSGSFFRVQNANGSVTGYIKDNCISKSKVSTASSAKSASYYKSKVVKLNWYGSGEKVLEKGEYGYIYDIKSGQTIRIKRMGGSNHADVEPATASDTAKLKSACGGEFSWDSRPVILIAGGKYVACAINTMPHGDQTIDNNNYDGQFCLHMIGSKTHGSDSVNEVHQEAILDAYKWAH
;
A
#
# COMPACT_ATOMS: atom_id res chain seq x y z
N MET A 1 -7.48 31.26 33.62
CA MET A 1 -6.94 30.08 32.90
C MET A 1 -5.48 30.26 32.47
N GLN A 2 -5.09 31.31 31.73
CA GLN A 2 -3.70 31.52 31.27
C GLN A 2 -2.63 31.60 32.39
N LYS A 3 -2.92 32.27 33.53
CA LYS A 3 -1.95 32.42 34.63
C LYS A 3 -1.63 31.12 35.39
N PHE A 4 -2.59 30.21 35.51
CA PHE A 4 -2.40 28.93 36.20
C PHE A 4 -1.48 28.00 35.42
N PHE A 5 -1.65 27.97 34.11
CA PHE A 5 -0.87 27.12 33.23
C PHE A 5 0.54 27.63 32.92
N ARG A 6 0.81 28.92 33.16
CA ARG A 6 2.19 29.45 33.22
C ARG A 6 2.98 28.92 34.43
N ARG A 7 2.31 28.59 35.55
CA ARG A 7 2.98 28.03 36.75
C ARG A 7 3.38 26.56 36.60
N CYS A 8 2.74 25.81 35.71
CA CYS A 8 3.11 24.43 35.39
C CYS A 8 4.13 24.33 34.24
N LEU A 9 4.57 25.48 33.69
CA LEU A 9 5.58 25.56 32.63
C LEU A 9 7.03 25.64 33.15
N ILE A 10 7.25 25.73 34.46
CA ILE A 10 8.59 25.97 35.05
C ILE A 10 9.31 24.67 35.45
N ILE A 11 8.67 23.50 35.38
CA ILE A 11 9.33 22.21 35.68
C ILE A 11 8.94 21.17 34.64
N LEU A 12 9.64 21.14 33.50
CA LEU A 12 10.09 19.92 32.83
C LEU A 12 10.91 20.27 31.56
N VAL A 13 12.21 20.49 31.76
CA VAL A 13 13.21 20.41 30.70
C VAL A 13 13.99 19.12 30.93
N ILE A 14 13.96 18.25 29.92
CA ILE A 14 14.81 17.07 29.68
C ILE A 14 14.51 15.78 30.48
N SER A 15 13.93 14.80 29.80
CA SER A 15 14.47 13.43 29.77
C SER A 15 14.33 12.87 28.36
N ILE A 16 15.45 12.35 27.88
CA ILE A 16 15.80 11.95 26.50
C ILE A 16 14.98 10.73 26.03
N LEU A 17 14.58 10.73 24.76
CA LEU A 17 14.74 9.57 23.88
C LEU A 17 14.73 10.02 22.41
N ALA A 18 15.93 9.99 21.85
CA ALA A 18 16.17 10.01 20.42
C ALA A 18 15.71 8.70 19.76
N SER A 19 15.57 8.79 18.43
CA SER A 19 15.41 7.72 17.43
C SER A 19 14.16 6.84 17.48
N ALA A 20 13.07 7.39 16.95
CA ALA A 20 12.24 6.63 16.00
C ALA A 20 11.71 7.61 14.94
N ASN A 21 12.05 7.37 13.68
CA ASN A 21 11.38 7.97 12.53
C ASN A 21 9.91 7.52 12.56
N ILE A 22 9.07 8.25 13.28
CA ILE A 22 7.62 8.07 13.26
C ILE A 22 7.09 9.07 12.24
N SER A 23 6.61 8.57 11.11
CA SER A 23 5.97 9.38 10.08
C SER A 23 4.89 10.29 10.72
N PRO A 24 4.89 11.61 10.48
CA PRO A 24 4.06 12.58 11.23
C PRO A 24 2.53 12.43 11.07
N ALA A 25 2.04 11.53 10.21
CA ALA A 25 0.68 11.59 9.68
C ALA A 25 -0.41 10.79 10.44
N LEU A 26 -0.14 10.29 11.66
CA LEU A 26 -1.17 9.70 12.54
C LEU A 26 -1.10 10.20 14.00
N ALA A 27 -0.10 10.98 14.38
CA ALA A 27 -0.05 11.63 15.71
C ALA A 27 -0.88 12.94 15.77
N ALA A 28 -1.92 13.03 14.94
CA ALA A 28 -2.88 14.13 15.03
C ALA A 28 -3.67 13.98 16.35
N SER A 29 -3.61 15.02 17.19
CA SER A 29 -4.32 15.10 18.46
C SER A 29 -5.80 14.71 18.33
N ILE A 30 -6.23 13.67 19.04
CA ILE A 30 -7.62 13.18 19.03
C ILE A 30 -8.49 14.23 19.73
N SER A 31 -9.55 14.69 19.06
CA SER A 31 -10.53 15.59 19.70
C SER A 31 -11.41 14.80 20.68
N VAL A 32 -11.37 15.19 21.95
CA VAL A 32 -12.16 14.60 23.04
C VAL A 32 -13.05 15.65 23.68
N LYS A 33 -14.19 15.23 24.24
CA LYS A 33 -15.14 16.10 24.94
C LYS A 33 -15.22 15.68 26.40
N VAL A 34 -15.11 16.64 27.30
CA VAL A 34 -15.32 16.42 28.74
C VAL A 34 -16.76 15.94 28.96
N ASN A 35 -16.96 14.79 29.60
CA ASN A 35 -18.29 14.16 29.73
C ASN A 35 -18.97 14.45 31.09
N THR A 36 -18.20 14.92 32.07
CA THR A 36 -18.64 15.32 33.40
C THR A 36 -17.83 16.52 33.88
N ASN A 37 -18.35 17.32 34.82
CA ASN A 37 -17.56 18.36 35.45
C ASN A 37 -16.36 17.71 36.16
N THR A 38 -15.15 18.15 35.83
CA THR A 38 -13.90 17.49 36.27
C THR A 38 -12.84 18.53 36.61
N LYS A 39 -11.68 18.08 37.07
CA LYS A 39 -10.46 18.87 37.21
C LYS A 39 -9.41 18.46 36.17
N VAL A 40 -8.57 19.41 35.75
CA VAL A 40 -7.27 19.18 35.08
C VAL A 40 -6.18 19.46 36.07
N TYR A 41 -5.23 18.54 36.13
CA TYR A 41 -4.12 18.46 37.05
C TYR A 41 -2.82 18.79 36.31
N CYS A 42 -1.83 19.34 37.01
CA CYS A 42 -0.52 19.62 36.41
C CYS A 42 0.38 18.39 36.29
N SER A 43 0.08 17.31 37.00
CA SER A 43 0.68 15.99 36.83
C SER A 43 -0.42 14.92 36.85
N PRO A 44 -0.16 13.66 36.44
CA PRO A 44 -1.14 12.57 36.52
C PRO A 44 -1.34 12.10 37.98
N SER A 45 -1.74 13.02 38.86
CA SER A 45 -2.00 12.81 40.27
C SER A 45 -3.06 13.80 40.77
N THR A 46 -4.02 13.29 41.54
CA THR A 46 -5.10 14.08 42.14
C THR A 46 -4.61 15.03 43.23
N SER A 47 -3.40 14.83 43.75
CA SER A 47 -2.77 15.71 44.73
C SER A 47 -2.04 16.90 44.11
N SER A 48 -1.91 16.94 42.78
CA SER A 48 -1.27 18.07 42.12
C SER A 48 -2.20 19.27 41.96
N ALA A 49 -1.63 20.45 41.74
CA ALA A 49 -2.38 21.66 41.46
C ALA A 49 -3.36 21.41 40.31
N SER A 50 -4.60 21.87 40.45
CA SER A 50 -5.64 21.63 39.47
C SER A 50 -6.58 22.80 39.20
N LEU A 51 -7.27 22.75 38.05
CA LEU A 51 -8.33 23.67 37.65
C LEU A 51 -9.62 22.93 37.29
N PRO A 52 -10.79 23.52 37.58
CA PRO A 52 -12.06 22.97 37.12
C PRO A 52 -12.23 23.09 35.61
N MET A 53 -12.85 22.07 35.01
CA MET A 53 -13.34 22.05 33.63
C MET A 53 -14.80 21.64 33.61
N LYS A 54 -15.59 22.35 32.79
CA LYS A 54 -17.01 22.06 32.61
C LYS A 54 -17.22 20.91 31.63
N LYS A 55 -18.27 20.12 31.89
CA LYS A 55 -18.83 19.17 30.92
C LYS A 55 -19.04 19.86 29.59
N GLY A 56 -18.62 19.19 28.53
CA GLY A 56 -18.79 19.61 27.15
C GLY A 56 -17.61 20.31 26.51
N LEU A 57 -16.59 20.68 27.29
CA LEU A 57 -15.36 21.30 26.77
C LEU A 57 -14.64 20.34 25.81
N LYS A 58 -14.27 20.82 24.62
CA LYS A 58 -13.46 20.06 23.66
C LYS A 58 -11.98 20.27 23.92
N LEU A 59 -11.22 19.18 23.96
CA LEU A 59 -9.78 19.16 24.23
C LEU A 59 -9.07 18.31 23.18
N LYS A 60 -7.75 18.47 23.09
CA LYS A 60 -6.87 17.61 22.29
C LYS A 60 -6.23 16.56 23.20
N LEU A 61 -6.59 15.29 23.06
CA LEU A 61 -5.92 14.19 23.76
C LEU A 61 -4.57 13.91 23.08
N THR A 62 -3.48 13.99 23.83
CA THR A 62 -2.11 13.81 23.32
C THR A 62 -1.47 12.52 23.80
N ALA A 63 -1.84 12.00 24.97
CA ALA A 63 -1.37 10.71 25.47
C ALA A 63 -2.34 10.14 26.52
N VAL A 64 -2.25 8.84 26.75
CA VAL A 64 -2.97 8.13 27.82
C VAL A 64 -1.97 7.26 28.58
N SER A 65 -2.03 7.26 29.91
CA SER A 65 -1.28 6.34 30.76
C SER A 65 -2.17 5.87 31.91
N GLY A 66 -2.48 4.58 31.93
CA GLY A 66 -3.48 4.03 32.86
C GLY A 66 -4.81 4.79 32.78
N ASN A 67 -5.26 5.30 33.94
CA ASN A 67 -6.49 6.09 34.07
C ASN A 67 -6.31 7.59 33.74
N TRP A 68 -5.11 8.01 33.35
CA TRP A 68 -4.79 9.41 33.09
C TRP A 68 -4.73 9.71 31.59
N ALA A 69 -5.32 10.83 31.22
CA ALA A 69 -5.29 11.41 29.90
C ALA A 69 -4.48 12.70 29.94
N GLN A 70 -3.42 12.79 29.14
CA GLN A 70 -2.75 14.05 28.85
C GLN A 70 -3.56 14.78 27.77
N VAL A 71 -4.00 15.99 28.10
CA VAL A 71 -4.87 16.83 27.26
C VAL A 71 -4.21 18.17 27.01
N LYS A 72 -4.48 18.74 25.83
CA LYS A 72 -4.02 20.05 25.40
C LYS A 72 -5.20 20.97 25.10
N TYR A 73 -5.14 22.20 25.61
CA TYR A 73 -6.13 23.25 25.35
C TYR A 73 -5.41 24.58 25.14
N ASN A 74 -5.64 25.25 24.00
CA ASN A 74 -4.98 26.52 23.66
C ASN A 74 -3.45 26.53 23.87
N GLY A 75 -2.77 25.48 23.40
CA GLY A 75 -1.30 25.37 23.49
C GLY A 75 -0.79 24.77 24.80
N VAL A 76 -1.65 24.57 25.78
CA VAL A 76 -1.28 24.23 27.14
C VAL A 76 -1.63 22.79 27.49
N THR A 77 -0.70 22.09 28.15
CA THR A 77 -0.85 20.69 28.56
C THR A 77 -1.33 20.54 30.00
N GLY A 78 -2.18 19.55 30.26
CA GLY A 78 -2.53 19.09 31.60
C GLY A 78 -3.01 17.64 31.59
N TYR A 79 -3.39 17.12 32.75
CA TYR A 79 -3.77 15.73 32.95
C TYR A 79 -5.17 15.64 33.55
N CYS A 80 -6.01 14.74 33.09
CA CYS A 80 -7.31 14.48 33.72
C CYS A 80 -7.64 12.99 33.70
N ASN A 81 -8.63 12.59 34.47
CA ASN A 81 -9.08 11.20 34.44
C ASN A 81 -9.68 10.89 33.07
N LEU A 82 -9.19 9.83 32.44
CA LEU A 82 -9.63 9.36 31.13
C LEU A 82 -11.12 9.02 31.09
N ALA A 83 -11.68 8.55 32.21
CA ALA A 83 -13.12 8.27 32.33
C ALA A 83 -13.98 9.54 32.22
N HIS A 84 -13.41 10.72 32.45
CA HIS A 84 -14.11 12.01 32.35
C HIS A 84 -14.10 12.59 30.92
N LEU A 85 -13.55 11.84 29.96
CA LEU A 85 -13.46 12.21 28.56
C LEU A 85 -14.23 11.20 27.71
N ASN A 86 -15.10 11.73 26.84
CA ASN A 86 -15.64 10.98 25.72
C ASN A 86 -14.82 11.29 24.47
N THR A 87 -14.48 10.26 23.69
CA THR A 87 -13.92 10.48 22.36
C THR A 87 -15.03 10.97 21.45
N THR A 88 -14.94 12.23 21.02
CA THR A 88 -15.84 12.77 19.99
C THR A 88 -15.49 12.22 18.60
N SER A 89 -14.27 11.71 18.44
CA SER A 89 -13.79 11.14 17.17
C SER A 89 -13.00 9.87 17.47
N ARG A 90 -13.58 8.72 17.13
CA ARG A 90 -12.89 7.43 17.09
C ARG A 90 -12.24 7.30 15.71
N TYR A 91 -10.95 7.03 15.64
CA TYR A 91 -10.27 6.87 14.35
C TYR A 91 -10.36 5.42 13.89
N PRO A 92 -11.02 5.12 12.75
CA PRO A 92 -11.06 3.75 12.25
C PRO A 92 -9.65 3.32 11.81
N GLY A 93 -9.31 2.08 12.12
CA GLY A 93 -8.10 1.42 11.66
C GLY A 93 -8.33 -0.08 11.49
N TYR A 94 -7.35 -0.76 10.89
CA TYR A 94 -7.38 -2.19 10.65
C TYR A 94 -6.12 -2.82 11.22
N THR A 95 -6.23 -4.03 11.78
CA THR A 95 -5.04 -4.78 12.18
C THR A 95 -4.23 -5.16 10.93
N SER A 96 -2.94 -4.84 10.90
CA SER A 96 -2.08 -5.08 9.74
C SER A 96 -1.61 -6.53 9.60
N LYS A 97 -1.80 -7.34 10.65
CA LYS A 97 -1.45 -8.77 10.73
C LYS A 97 -2.22 -9.41 11.88
N LYS A 98 -2.16 -10.75 11.97
CA LYS A 98 -2.59 -11.45 13.20
C LYS A 98 -1.82 -10.90 14.38
N THR A 99 -2.53 -10.43 15.41
CA THR A 99 -1.95 -9.73 16.56
C THR A 99 -2.81 -9.93 17.79
N TYR A 100 -2.53 -9.20 18.87
CA TYR A 100 -3.21 -9.30 20.15
C TYR A 100 -3.72 -7.96 20.62
N ILE A 101 -4.90 -7.98 21.24
CA ILE A 101 -5.41 -6.89 22.08
C ILE A 101 -5.12 -7.26 23.54
N TYR A 102 -4.37 -6.40 24.22
CA TYR A 102 -3.89 -6.53 25.58
C TYR A 102 -4.80 -5.77 26.57
N LYS A 103 -4.92 -6.27 27.81
CA LYS A 103 -5.73 -5.65 28.88
C LYS A 103 -5.13 -4.33 29.36
N SER A 104 -3.80 -4.20 29.35
CA SER A 104 -3.07 -2.96 29.62
C SER A 104 -2.02 -2.69 28.53
N ALA A 105 -1.38 -1.53 28.55
CA ALA A 105 -0.28 -1.17 27.62
C ALA A 105 1.01 -1.95 27.94
N SER A 106 0.93 -3.28 27.99
CA SER A 106 2.02 -4.20 28.31
C SER A 106 1.76 -5.55 27.65
N THR A 107 2.81 -6.11 27.03
CA THR A 107 2.78 -7.45 26.40
C THR A 107 2.63 -8.59 27.40
N GLY A 108 2.87 -8.34 28.69
CA GLY A 108 2.70 -9.31 29.77
C GLY A 108 1.27 -9.38 30.33
N SER A 109 0.38 -8.48 29.90
CA SER A 109 -1.01 -8.50 30.37
C SER A 109 -1.87 -9.56 29.65
N SER A 110 -3.01 -9.90 30.24
CA SER A 110 -4.02 -10.75 29.60
C SER A 110 -4.36 -10.24 28.20
N LYS A 111 -4.50 -11.14 27.23
CA LYS A 111 -4.61 -10.76 25.82
C LYS A 111 -5.56 -11.67 25.04
N ILE A 112 -6.15 -11.12 23.98
CA ILE A 112 -7.03 -11.82 23.05
C ILE A 112 -6.44 -11.71 21.64
N ALA A 113 -6.40 -12.83 20.92
CA ALA A 113 -5.92 -12.85 19.54
C ALA A 113 -6.95 -12.22 18.59
N VAL A 114 -6.47 -11.45 17.61
CA VAL A 114 -7.28 -10.85 16.55
C VAL A 114 -6.64 -11.09 15.20
N SER A 115 -7.45 -11.43 14.21
CA SER A 115 -7.02 -11.66 12.83
C SER A 115 -6.55 -10.37 12.16
N ALA A 116 -5.78 -10.48 11.08
CA ALA A 116 -5.49 -9.34 10.20
C ALA A 116 -6.79 -8.76 9.62
N ASN A 117 -6.77 -7.48 9.23
CA ASN A 117 -7.91 -6.74 8.70
C ASN A 117 -9.12 -6.61 9.65
N THR A 118 -8.95 -6.91 10.94
CA THR A 118 -9.95 -6.64 11.96
C THR A 118 -10.09 -5.14 12.13
N LYS A 119 -11.29 -4.62 11.89
CA LYS A 119 -11.59 -3.19 12.07
C LYS A 119 -11.63 -2.85 13.56
N VAL A 120 -10.85 -1.85 13.96
CA VAL A 120 -10.80 -1.32 15.32
C VAL A 120 -10.91 0.20 15.29
N TYR A 121 -11.21 0.78 16.45
CA TYR A 121 -11.35 2.21 16.62
C TYR A 121 -10.30 2.71 17.60
N VAL A 122 -9.29 3.44 17.09
CA VAL A 122 -8.24 4.03 17.92
C VAL A 122 -8.83 5.21 18.70
N ILE A 123 -8.63 5.17 20.02
CA ILE A 123 -9.14 6.15 20.98
C ILE A 123 -8.04 6.80 21.84
N GLY A 124 -6.78 6.38 21.69
CA GLY A 124 -5.64 6.98 22.39
C GLY A 124 -4.33 6.25 22.13
N LYS A 125 -3.23 6.78 22.64
CA LYS A 125 -1.89 6.17 22.58
C LYS A 125 -1.24 6.16 23.97
N SER A 126 -0.59 5.05 24.33
CA SER A 126 0.14 4.82 25.57
C SER A 126 1.47 4.12 25.25
N GLY A 127 2.58 4.87 25.25
CA GLY A 127 3.86 4.36 24.74
C GLY A 127 3.70 3.82 23.31
N SER A 128 4.22 2.62 23.05
CA SER A 128 4.11 1.90 21.76
C SER A 128 2.76 1.18 21.56
N PHE A 129 1.73 1.51 22.33
CA PHE A 129 0.39 0.92 22.20
C PHE A 129 -0.66 1.96 21.84
N PHE A 130 -1.54 1.62 20.92
CA PHE A 130 -2.82 2.30 20.75
C PHE A 130 -3.85 1.70 21.69
N ARG A 131 -4.61 2.55 22.39
CA ARG A 131 -5.85 2.15 23.04
C ARG A 131 -6.93 2.07 21.97
N VAL A 132 -7.60 0.93 21.87
CA VAL A 132 -8.59 0.63 20.83
C VAL A 132 -9.93 0.19 21.41
N GLN A 133 -10.99 0.39 20.63
CA GLN A 133 -12.34 -0.09 20.89
C GLN A 133 -12.90 -0.89 19.72
N ASN A 134 -13.88 -1.75 20.03
CA ASN A 134 -14.75 -2.33 19.00
C ASN A 134 -15.78 -1.30 18.50
N ALA A 135 -16.53 -1.65 17.44
CA ALA A 135 -17.53 -0.77 16.83
C ALA A 135 -18.57 -0.25 17.83
N ASN A 136 -18.99 -1.12 18.76
CA ASN A 136 -20.02 -0.82 19.75
C ASN A 136 -19.48 -0.07 20.98
N GLY A 137 -18.16 0.13 21.08
CA GLY A 137 -17.52 0.84 22.20
C GLY A 137 -17.44 0.06 23.52
N SER A 138 -18.05 -1.12 23.59
CA SER A 138 -18.16 -1.94 24.80
C SER A 138 -16.87 -2.64 25.22
N VAL A 139 -15.94 -2.86 24.29
CA VAL A 139 -14.66 -3.54 24.56
C VAL A 139 -13.53 -2.55 24.35
N THR A 140 -12.72 -2.31 25.39
CA THR A 140 -11.50 -1.51 25.31
C THR A 140 -10.26 -2.35 25.59
N GLY A 141 -9.20 -2.14 24.83
CA GLY A 141 -7.89 -2.74 25.10
C GLY A 141 -6.75 -1.98 24.44
N TYR A 142 -5.57 -2.58 24.43
CA TYR A 142 -4.35 -1.98 23.90
C TYR A 142 -3.77 -2.86 22.80
N ILE A 143 -3.33 -2.27 21.70
CA ILE A 143 -2.69 -2.98 20.58
C ILE A 143 -1.39 -2.27 20.24
N LYS A 144 -0.33 -3.01 19.86
CA LYS A 144 0.93 -2.37 19.45
C LYS A 144 0.68 -1.44 18.25
N ASP A 145 1.29 -0.26 18.27
CA ASP A 145 1.06 0.76 17.24
C ASP A 145 1.47 0.31 15.84
N ASN A 146 2.56 -0.46 15.73
CA ASN A 146 3.03 -1.10 14.50
C ASN A 146 2.11 -2.23 13.96
N CYS A 147 0.99 -2.52 14.64
CA CYS A 147 0.02 -3.53 14.23
C CYS A 147 -1.28 -2.92 13.69
N ILE A 148 -1.36 -1.59 13.51
CA ILE A 148 -2.55 -0.90 12.99
C ILE A 148 -2.22 -0.12 11.70
N SER A 149 -3.08 -0.26 10.69
CA SER A 149 -3.06 0.48 9.42
C SER A 149 -4.36 1.29 9.22
N LYS A 150 -4.30 2.36 8.40
CA LYS A 150 -5.46 3.20 8.05
C LYS A 150 -6.48 2.45 7.18
N SER A 151 -6.01 1.52 6.35
CA SER A 151 -6.80 0.72 5.43
C SER A 151 -6.52 -0.76 5.63
N LYS A 152 -7.40 -1.64 5.13
CA LYS A 152 -7.13 -3.08 5.09
C LYS A 152 -5.80 -3.31 4.38
N VAL A 153 -4.94 -4.13 5.00
CA VAL A 153 -3.77 -4.67 4.31
C VAL A 153 -4.26 -5.68 3.29
N SER A 154 -3.62 -5.74 2.13
CA SER A 154 -3.81 -6.85 1.20
C SER A 154 -3.31 -8.13 1.86
N THR A 155 -4.20 -8.84 2.54
CA THR A 155 -3.96 -10.25 2.84
C THR A 155 -3.88 -10.92 1.49
N ALA A 156 -2.72 -11.49 1.16
CA ALA A 156 -2.56 -12.32 -0.03
C ALA A 156 -3.67 -13.38 -0.01
N SER A 157 -4.76 -13.13 -0.75
CA SER A 157 -5.71 -14.14 -1.18
C SER A 157 -4.87 -15.18 -1.90
N SER A 158 -4.79 -16.41 -1.38
CA SER A 158 -4.07 -17.57 -1.93
C SER A 158 -3.49 -17.29 -3.32
N ALA A 159 -2.36 -16.60 -3.37
CA ALA A 159 -1.80 -16.20 -4.64
C ALA A 159 -1.42 -17.50 -5.31
N LYS A 160 -2.03 -17.80 -6.46
CA LYS A 160 -1.70 -19.02 -7.17
C LYS A 160 -0.18 -19.06 -7.36
N SER A 161 0.43 -20.20 -7.07
CA SER A 161 1.88 -20.34 -7.09
C SER A 161 2.45 -19.94 -8.45
N ALA A 162 3.73 -19.56 -8.50
CA ALA A 162 4.42 -19.33 -9.77
C ALA A 162 4.32 -20.57 -10.70
N SER A 163 4.38 -21.78 -10.13
CA SER A 163 4.17 -23.03 -10.88
C SER A 163 2.79 -23.15 -11.50
N TYR A 164 1.73 -22.67 -10.83
CA TYR A 164 0.39 -22.66 -11.42
C TYR A 164 0.35 -21.79 -12.67
N TYR A 165 0.86 -20.57 -12.63
CA TYR A 165 0.82 -19.68 -13.79
C TYR A 165 1.74 -20.15 -14.92
N LYS A 166 2.91 -20.67 -14.57
CA LYS A 166 3.83 -21.31 -15.53
C LYS A 166 3.17 -22.48 -16.27
N SER A 167 2.42 -23.33 -15.56
CA SER A 167 1.67 -24.45 -16.18
C SER A 167 0.60 -24.03 -17.19
N LYS A 168 0.21 -22.75 -17.22
CA LYS A 168 -0.76 -22.19 -18.18
C LYS A 168 -0.12 -21.63 -19.44
N VAL A 169 1.21 -21.50 -19.48
CA VAL A 169 1.93 -20.94 -20.62
C VAL A 169 1.88 -21.88 -21.81
N VAL A 170 1.36 -21.39 -22.94
CA VAL A 170 1.28 -22.10 -24.22
C VAL A 170 2.08 -21.38 -25.31
N LYS A 171 2.50 -22.12 -26.34
CA LYS A 171 2.94 -21.55 -27.62
C LYS A 171 1.77 -21.54 -28.59
N LEU A 172 1.52 -20.42 -29.25
CA LEU A 172 0.49 -20.31 -30.27
C LEU A 172 1.09 -19.85 -31.59
N ASN A 173 0.62 -20.44 -32.69
CA ASN A 173 0.87 -19.89 -34.01
C ASN A 173 0.11 -18.58 -34.15
N TRP A 174 0.78 -17.55 -34.70
CA TRP A 174 0.18 -16.24 -34.93
C TRP A 174 -1.11 -16.35 -35.76
N TYR A 175 -1.04 -17.02 -36.90
CA TYR A 175 -2.15 -17.10 -37.83
C TYR A 175 -3.22 -18.08 -37.31
N GLY A 176 -4.48 -17.63 -37.30
CA GLY A 176 -5.64 -18.42 -36.91
C GLY A 176 -5.92 -18.51 -35.40
N SER A 177 -4.91 -18.32 -34.55
CA SER A 177 -5.06 -18.40 -33.08
C SER A 177 -4.42 -17.23 -32.33
N GLY A 178 -3.14 -16.95 -32.56
CA GLY A 178 -2.37 -15.95 -31.81
C GLY A 178 -2.85 -14.51 -32.01
N GLU A 179 -3.23 -14.17 -33.24
CA GLU A 179 -3.75 -12.85 -33.61
C GLU A 179 -5.03 -12.44 -32.86
N LYS A 180 -5.72 -13.38 -32.22
CA LYS A 180 -6.97 -13.20 -31.44
C LYS A 180 -6.76 -13.25 -29.93
N VAL A 181 -5.51 -13.34 -29.46
CA VAL A 181 -5.21 -13.40 -28.02
C VAL A 181 -5.32 -12.02 -27.37
N LEU A 182 -4.87 -10.99 -28.09
CA LEU A 182 -4.99 -9.58 -27.74
C LEU A 182 -5.47 -8.86 -29.00
N GLU A 183 -6.73 -8.47 -29.05
CA GLU A 183 -7.31 -7.82 -30.23
C GLU A 183 -6.93 -6.34 -30.31
N LYS A 184 -7.08 -5.72 -31.49
CA LYS A 184 -6.74 -4.29 -31.67
C LYS A 184 -7.64 -3.43 -30.78
N GLY A 185 -7.04 -2.47 -30.07
CA GLY A 185 -7.70 -1.63 -29.06
C GLY A 185 -7.72 -2.24 -27.67
N GLU A 186 -7.45 -3.55 -27.51
CA GLU A 186 -7.45 -4.19 -26.20
C GLU A 186 -6.16 -3.96 -25.42
N TYR A 187 -6.28 -4.12 -24.11
CA TYR A 187 -5.18 -4.04 -23.16
C TYR A 187 -4.82 -5.43 -22.63
N GLY A 188 -3.52 -5.66 -22.49
CA GLY A 188 -2.97 -6.87 -21.88
C GLY A 188 -1.76 -6.54 -21.01
N TYR A 189 -1.08 -7.60 -20.56
CA TYR A 189 0.20 -7.47 -19.88
C TYR A 189 1.24 -8.33 -20.57
N ILE A 190 2.48 -7.86 -20.58
CA ILE A 190 3.64 -8.69 -20.83
C ILE A 190 4.42 -8.86 -19.53
N TYR A 191 4.89 -10.08 -19.29
CA TYR A 191 5.86 -10.40 -18.26
C TYR A 191 7.22 -10.65 -18.92
N ASP A 192 8.18 -9.74 -18.73
CA ASP A 192 9.55 -9.90 -19.23
C ASP A 192 10.32 -10.85 -18.32
N ILE A 193 10.70 -12.00 -18.88
CA ILE A 193 11.25 -13.12 -18.10
C ILE A 193 12.61 -12.77 -17.51
N LYS A 194 13.41 -11.97 -18.24
CA LYS A 194 14.77 -11.60 -17.85
C LYS A 194 14.78 -10.64 -16.66
N SER A 195 13.90 -9.64 -16.65
CA SER A 195 13.84 -8.62 -15.58
C SER A 195 12.82 -8.91 -14.48
N GLY A 196 11.87 -9.82 -14.73
CA GLY A 196 10.73 -10.07 -13.85
C GLY A 196 9.68 -8.96 -13.84
N GLN A 197 9.79 -7.97 -14.73
CA GLN A 197 8.85 -6.86 -14.79
C GLN A 197 7.56 -7.24 -15.51
N THR A 198 6.44 -6.73 -15.01
CA THR A 198 5.14 -6.82 -15.68
C THR A 198 4.75 -5.43 -16.19
N ILE A 199 4.51 -5.34 -17.49
CA ILE A 199 4.27 -4.09 -18.21
C ILE A 199 2.88 -4.19 -18.84
N ARG A 200 2.03 -3.20 -18.59
CA ARG A 200 0.72 -3.13 -19.25
C ARG A 200 0.89 -2.56 -20.65
N ILE A 201 0.26 -3.19 -21.63
CA ILE A 201 0.34 -2.82 -23.04
C ILE A 201 -1.05 -2.68 -23.65
N LYS A 202 -1.16 -1.91 -24.73
CA LYS A 202 -2.31 -1.86 -25.63
C LYS A 202 -1.88 -2.36 -26.99
N ARG A 203 -2.68 -3.20 -27.66
CA ARG A 203 -2.45 -3.46 -29.09
C ARG A 203 -3.08 -2.35 -29.91
N MET A 204 -2.29 -1.63 -30.68
CA MET A 204 -2.81 -0.61 -31.59
C MET A 204 -3.13 -1.18 -32.97
N GLY A 205 -2.30 -2.12 -33.44
CA GLY A 205 -2.25 -2.46 -34.86
C GLY A 205 -1.62 -3.83 -35.14
N GLY A 206 -0.97 -3.93 -36.30
CA GLY A 206 -0.31 -5.13 -36.78
C GLY A 206 -1.21 -6.15 -37.46
N SER A 207 -0.66 -6.80 -38.49
CA SER A 207 -1.28 -7.88 -39.29
C SER A 207 -0.48 -9.19 -39.20
N ASN A 208 0.83 -9.12 -39.43
CA ASN A 208 1.73 -10.27 -39.38
C ASN A 208 2.32 -10.55 -37.99
N HIS A 209 2.14 -9.59 -37.07
CA HIS A 209 2.46 -9.62 -35.65
C HIS A 209 1.60 -8.54 -34.96
N ALA A 210 1.72 -8.36 -33.65
CA ALA A 210 1.01 -7.30 -32.94
C ALA A 210 1.90 -6.06 -32.77
N ASP A 211 1.42 -4.92 -33.25
CA ASP A 211 1.98 -3.61 -32.89
C ASP A 211 1.37 -3.18 -31.56
N VAL A 212 2.22 -2.98 -30.55
CA VAL A 212 1.79 -2.72 -29.17
C VAL A 212 2.50 -1.50 -28.58
N GLU A 213 1.80 -0.81 -27.69
CA GLU A 213 2.29 0.40 -27.00
C GLU A 213 2.26 0.15 -25.49
N PRO A 214 3.21 0.68 -24.70
CA PRO A 214 3.06 0.73 -23.25
C PRO A 214 1.82 1.55 -22.89
N ALA A 215 1.00 1.04 -21.98
CA ALA A 215 -0.30 1.66 -21.68
C ALA A 215 -0.18 3.01 -20.94
N THR A 216 0.95 3.24 -20.24
CA THR A 216 1.18 4.45 -19.42
C THR A 216 2.67 4.81 -19.40
N ALA A 217 3.00 6.04 -18.99
CA ALA A 217 4.38 6.47 -18.75
C ALA A 217 5.13 5.62 -17.71
N SER A 218 4.40 5.06 -16.73
CA SER A 218 5.01 4.13 -15.77
C SER A 218 5.36 2.79 -16.40
N ASP A 219 4.53 2.30 -17.33
CA ASP A 219 4.79 1.06 -18.06
C ASP A 219 5.94 1.24 -19.07
N THR A 220 6.08 2.42 -19.66
CA THR A 220 7.25 2.78 -20.46
C THR A 220 8.54 2.78 -19.66
N ALA A 221 8.54 3.40 -18.47
CA ALA A 221 9.71 3.41 -17.60
C ALA A 221 10.14 1.98 -17.18
N LYS A 222 9.16 1.11 -16.95
CA LYS A 222 9.39 -0.32 -16.71
C LYS A 222 10.02 -1.01 -17.94
N LEU A 223 9.43 -0.83 -19.12
CA LEU A 223 9.98 -1.40 -20.36
C LEU A 223 11.44 -0.97 -20.60
N LYS A 224 11.74 0.32 -20.43
CA LYS A 224 13.11 0.87 -20.54
C LYS A 224 14.04 0.26 -19.50
N SER A 225 13.59 0.15 -18.25
CA SER A 225 14.36 -0.48 -17.16
C SER A 225 14.62 -1.98 -17.41
N ALA A 226 13.66 -2.71 -17.95
CA ALA A 226 13.83 -4.12 -18.31
C ALA A 226 14.93 -4.34 -19.36
N CYS A 227 15.20 -3.32 -20.18
CA CYS A 227 16.22 -3.33 -21.23
C CYS A 227 17.57 -2.76 -20.79
N GLY A 228 17.80 -2.59 -19.48
CA GLY A 228 19.07 -2.04 -18.98
C GLY A 228 19.18 -0.53 -19.11
N GLY A 229 18.06 0.17 -19.32
CA GLY A 229 18.00 1.61 -19.37
C GLY A 229 17.98 2.20 -20.77
N GLU A 230 18.05 1.40 -21.84
CA GLU A 230 17.84 1.87 -23.22
C GLU A 230 17.00 0.88 -24.03
N PHE A 231 16.22 1.39 -24.97
CA PHE A 231 15.40 0.54 -25.85
C PHE A 231 16.27 -0.17 -26.89
N SER A 232 15.85 -1.36 -27.31
CA SER A 232 16.64 -2.19 -28.22
C SER A 232 15.78 -2.93 -29.24
N TRP A 233 16.35 -3.19 -30.42
CA TRP A 233 15.81 -4.11 -31.42
C TRP A 233 16.02 -5.59 -31.03
N ASP A 234 16.82 -5.85 -30.00
CA ASP A 234 17.09 -7.21 -29.52
C ASP A 234 15.80 -7.93 -29.12
N SER A 235 15.73 -9.19 -29.52
CA SER A 235 14.62 -10.07 -29.18
C SER A 235 14.64 -10.45 -27.69
N ARG A 236 13.49 -10.31 -27.03
CA ARG A 236 13.34 -10.63 -25.61
C ARG A 236 12.22 -11.64 -25.37
N PRO A 237 12.46 -12.70 -24.57
CA PRO A 237 11.45 -13.70 -24.23
C PRO A 237 10.47 -13.13 -23.19
N VAL A 238 9.17 -13.13 -23.52
CA VAL A 238 8.12 -12.62 -22.63
C VAL A 238 6.90 -13.53 -22.60
N ILE A 239 6.06 -13.37 -21.57
CA ILE A 239 4.73 -14.00 -21.53
C ILE A 239 3.65 -12.93 -21.73
N LEU A 240 2.86 -13.06 -22.79
CA LEU A 240 1.63 -12.27 -22.96
C LEU A 240 0.54 -12.84 -22.07
N ILE A 241 -0.12 -11.97 -21.31
CA ILE A 241 -1.25 -12.26 -20.43
C ILE A 241 -2.42 -11.41 -20.91
N ALA A 242 -3.30 -12.02 -21.70
CA ALA A 242 -4.48 -11.37 -22.31
C ALA A 242 -5.56 -12.41 -22.60
N GLY A 243 -6.84 -12.00 -22.57
CA GLY A 243 -7.96 -12.90 -22.89
C GLY A 243 -8.02 -14.19 -22.06
N GLY A 244 -7.51 -14.16 -20.81
CA GLY A 244 -7.40 -15.33 -19.94
C GLY A 244 -6.31 -16.35 -20.33
N LYS A 245 -5.49 -16.05 -21.35
CA LYS A 245 -4.40 -16.90 -21.85
C LYS A 245 -3.04 -16.39 -21.37
N TYR A 246 -2.08 -17.30 -21.29
CA TYR A 246 -0.67 -17.04 -21.01
C TYR A 246 0.12 -17.58 -22.20
N VAL A 247 0.73 -16.71 -22.99
CA VAL A 247 1.32 -17.09 -24.28
C VAL A 247 2.79 -16.71 -24.33
N ALA A 248 3.65 -17.68 -24.64
CA ALA A 248 5.06 -17.43 -24.88
C ALA A 248 5.22 -16.58 -26.15
N CYS A 249 5.88 -15.43 -26.03
CA CYS A 249 6.05 -14.44 -27.08
C CYS A 249 7.49 -13.92 -27.10
N ALA A 250 7.85 -13.22 -28.17
CA ALA A 250 9.05 -12.40 -28.25
C ALA A 250 8.66 -10.94 -28.49
N ILE A 251 9.45 -10.00 -27.97
CA ILE A 251 9.30 -8.57 -28.29
C ILE A 251 10.65 -7.99 -28.68
N ASN A 252 10.64 -6.95 -29.51
CA ASN A 252 11.64 -5.89 -29.43
C ASN A 252 11.10 -4.77 -28.53
N THR A 253 11.93 -3.80 -28.14
CA THR A 253 11.49 -2.66 -27.30
C THR A 253 11.79 -1.30 -27.90
N MET A 254 12.34 -1.26 -29.11
CA MET A 254 12.61 -0.02 -29.82
C MET A 254 11.30 0.63 -30.27
N PRO A 255 11.02 1.88 -29.86
CA PRO A 255 9.88 2.62 -30.39
C PRO A 255 10.02 2.85 -31.89
N HIS A 256 8.95 2.59 -32.65
CA HIS A 256 8.88 2.85 -34.08
C HIS A 256 7.44 2.91 -34.58
N GLY A 257 7.23 3.46 -35.77
CA GLY A 257 5.91 3.50 -36.40
C GLY A 257 4.99 4.57 -35.82
N ASP A 258 3.69 4.32 -35.92
CA ASP A 258 2.63 5.21 -35.46
C ASP A 258 2.38 5.06 -33.95
N GLN A 259 1.47 5.85 -33.38
CA GLN A 259 1.01 5.65 -32.00
C GLN A 259 -0.49 5.97 -31.87
N THR A 260 -1.12 5.40 -30.85
CA THR A 260 -2.48 5.76 -30.41
C THR A 260 -2.53 6.28 -28.98
N ILE A 261 -1.38 6.33 -28.28
CA ILE A 261 -1.26 6.86 -26.92
C ILE A 261 -0.14 7.91 -26.86
N ASP A 262 -0.51 9.20 -26.86
CA ASP A 262 0.47 10.30 -26.89
C ASP A 262 1.03 10.73 -25.52
N ASN A 263 0.55 10.12 -24.42
CA ASN A 263 0.89 10.52 -23.05
C ASN A 263 1.59 9.43 -22.22
N ASN A 264 2.16 8.42 -22.89
CA ASN A 264 2.90 7.32 -22.26
C ASN A 264 4.43 7.52 -22.30
N ASN A 265 4.94 8.66 -22.77
CA ASN A 265 6.38 8.90 -22.94
C ASN A 265 7.10 7.84 -23.81
N TYR A 266 6.40 7.22 -24.76
CA TYR A 266 6.91 6.22 -25.69
C TYR A 266 6.48 6.61 -27.10
N ASP A 267 7.45 6.94 -27.95
CA ASP A 267 7.20 7.54 -29.27
C ASP A 267 7.04 6.46 -30.34
N GLY A 268 5.81 5.95 -30.48
CA GLY A 268 5.46 4.88 -31.41
C GLY A 268 5.00 3.59 -30.74
N GLN A 269 5.27 2.47 -31.41
CA GLN A 269 4.98 1.11 -30.96
C GLN A 269 6.23 0.23 -30.87
N PHE A 270 6.06 -0.99 -30.38
CA PHE A 270 7.00 -2.08 -30.57
C PHE A 270 6.30 -3.36 -31.03
N CYS A 271 7.06 -4.28 -31.63
CA CYS A 271 6.49 -5.52 -32.15
C CYS A 271 6.42 -6.59 -31.06
N LEU A 272 5.28 -7.28 -30.98
CA LEU A 272 5.11 -8.53 -30.25
C LEU A 272 4.88 -9.68 -31.23
N HIS A 273 5.77 -10.66 -31.15
CA HIS A 273 5.84 -11.83 -32.02
C HIS A 273 5.38 -13.11 -31.32
N MET A 274 4.67 -13.95 -32.07
CA MET A 274 4.31 -15.33 -31.72
C MET A 274 4.88 -16.31 -32.76
N ILE A 275 4.66 -17.62 -32.58
CA ILE A 275 5.19 -18.63 -33.50
C ILE A 275 4.68 -18.36 -34.92
N GLY A 276 5.58 -18.38 -35.89
CA GLY A 276 5.25 -18.16 -37.30
C GLY A 276 4.86 -16.72 -37.69
N SER A 277 4.81 -15.78 -36.74
CA SER A 277 4.67 -14.34 -37.07
C SER A 277 5.85 -13.86 -37.91
N LYS A 278 5.61 -12.83 -38.73
CA LYS A 278 6.63 -12.25 -39.62
C LYS A 278 6.97 -10.82 -39.20
N THR A 279 8.20 -10.40 -39.44
CA THR A 279 8.66 -9.03 -39.20
C THR A 279 8.06 -8.05 -40.21
N HIS A 280 7.98 -6.77 -39.84
CA HIS A 280 7.44 -5.74 -40.73
C HIS A 280 8.33 -5.50 -41.97
N GLY A 281 9.66 -5.40 -41.78
CA GLY A 281 10.58 -5.00 -42.84
C GLY A 281 10.91 -6.07 -43.89
N SER A 282 10.90 -7.35 -43.53
CA SER A 282 11.31 -8.44 -44.43
C SER A 282 10.19 -9.41 -44.81
N ASP A 283 8.99 -9.26 -44.24
CA ASP A 283 7.85 -10.18 -44.38
C ASP A 283 8.23 -11.66 -44.23
N SER A 284 9.22 -11.92 -43.37
CA SER A 284 9.79 -13.24 -43.13
C SER A 284 9.76 -13.59 -41.65
N VAL A 285 9.74 -14.90 -41.38
CA VAL A 285 9.89 -15.41 -40.01
C VAL A 285 11.34 -15.17 -39.58
N ASN A 286 11.53 -14.48 -38.48
CA ASN A 286 12.85 -14.19 -37.92
C ASN A 286 13.23 -15.24 -36.87
N GLU A 287 14.36 -15.93 -37.07
CA GLU A 287 14.81 -17.03 -36.21
C GLU A 287 15.06 -16.58 -34.76
N VAL A 288 15.65 -15.40 -34.55
CA VAL A 288 15.93 -14.85 -33.21
C VAL A 288 14.63 -14.58 -32.42
N HIS A 289 13.56 -14.18 -33.09
CA HIS A 289 12.23 -14.10 -32.46
C HIS A 289 11.68 -15.48 -32.12
N GLN A 290 11.82 -16.47 -33.01
CA GLN A 290 11.36 -17.84 -32.74
C GLN A 290 12.14 -18.50 -31.58
N GLU A 291 13.45 -18.26 -31.47
CA GLU A 291 14.27 -18.71 -30.35
C GLU A 291 13.84 -18.08 -29.03
N ALA A 292 13.62 -16.76 -29.00
CA ALA A 292 13.12 -16.09 -27.79
C ALA A 292 11.72 -16.59 -27.37
N ILE A 293 10.83 -16.89 -28.32
CA ILE A 293 9.55 -17.53 -28.00
C ILE A 293 9.76 -18.91 -27.38
N LEU A 294 10.71 -19.69 -27.91
CA LEU A 294 11.04 -21.01 -27.37
C LEU A 294 11.64 -20.91 -25.96
N ASP A 295 12.53 -19.94 -25.70
CA ASP A 295 13.09 -19.67 -24.38
C ASP A 295 12.01 -19.27 -23.38
N ALA A 296 11.04 -18.45 -23.81
CA ALA A 296 9.90 -18.08 -22.97
C ALA A 296 9.07 -19.30 -22.58
N TYR A 297 8.87 -20.24 -23.51
CA TYR A 297 8.17 -21.48 -23.25
C TYR A 297 8.97 -22.41 -22.31
N LYS A 298 10.26 -22.62 -22.56
CA LYS A 298 11.15 -23.43 -21.70
C LYS A 298 11.29 -22.86 -20.30
N TRP A 299 11.25 -21.54 -20.13
CA TRP A 299 11.26 -20.95 -18.79
C TRP A 299 10.03 -21.36 -17.96
N ALA A 300 8.91 -21.66 -18.62
CA ALA A 300 7.68 -22.07 -17.95
C ALA A 300 7.60 -23.58 -17.65
N HIS A 301 8.36 -24.43 -18.35
CA HIS A 301 8.27 -25.90 -18.29
C HIS A 301 9.63 -26.54 -18.04
#